data_AF-A0A2P8E841-F1
#
_entry.id   AF-A0A2P8E841-F1
#
_cell.length_a   1.000
_cell.length_b   1.000
_cell.length_c   1.000
_cell.angle_alpha   90.00
_cell.angle_beta   90.00
_cell.angle_gamma   90.00
#
_symmetry.space_group_name_H-M   'P 1'
#
loop_
_entity.id
_entity.type
_entity.pdbx_description
1 polymer ?
#
loop_
_entity_poly.entity_id
_entity_poly.type
_entity_poly.pdbx_seq_one_letter_code
_entity_poly.pdbx_strand_id
1 'polypeptide(L)'
;MNSIIFVSGIPGAGKSTFIWKRYFDRGKYYILDMAAESMRRFGDLEPLKDENYGEKRLSIINKMVDKGIFALFDGKDLVVEYNIIGEDQDEFLDLLQKANQLGFRTELISLAVELEEAERRKKLAGEAYFFSEELVSDMWMVLENILENYHLNIQLEEIASFKWQNVKVQLFKKQAGEECVYFFLEEGEHYLGFKSIEDYQNEELGDHMLLYPNCGDALHAMMSRYGFENFFLLSMSEEFKPVLEQYLSKQKDISLWKLFLN
;
A
#
# COMPACT_ATOMS: atom_id res chain seq x y z
N MET A 1 -6.57 -2.18 -15.07
CA MET A 1 -7.25 -1.11 -14.32
C MET A 1 -8.12 -1.78 -13.29
N ASN A 2 -7.68 -1.72 -12.03
CA ASN A 2 -8.34 -2.38 -10.92
C ASN A 2 -9.54 -1.55 -10.45
N SER A 3 -10.48 -2.18 -9.78
CA SER A 3 -11.68 -1.55 -9.25
C SER A 3 -11.83 -1.79 -7.75
N ILE A 4 -12.46 -0.86 -7.05
CA ILE A 4 -12.91 -1.00 -5.66
C ILE A 4 -14.44 -1.00 -5.66
N ILE A 5 -15.01 -2.13 -5.26
CA ILE A 5 -16.44 -2.43 -5.32
C ILE A 5 -16.99 -2.42 -3.90
N PHE A 6 -17.82 -1.43 -3.58
CA PHE A 6 -18.50 -1.31 -2.31
C PHE A 6 -19.88 -1.96 -2.41
N VAL A 7 -20.15 -2.95 -1.56
CA VAL A 7 -21.48 -3.56 -1.44
C VAL A 7 -22.11 -3.06 -0.15
N SER A 8 -23.18 -2.27 -0.27
CA SER A 8 -23.88 -1.62 0.83
C SER A 8 -25.35 -2.04 0.93
N GLY A 9 -25.98 -1.72 2.06
CA GLY A 9 -27.35 -2.09 2.40
C GLY A 9 -27.52 -2.28 3.90
N ILE A 10 -28.76 -2.16 4.37
CA ILE A 10 -29.08 -2.29 5.80
C ILE A 10 -28.62 -3.65 6.38
N PRO A 11 -28.31 -3.72 7.69
CA PRO A 11 -28.15 -4.98 8.42
C PRO A 11 -29.24 -6.00 8.05
N GLY A 12 -28.87 -7.21 7.61
CA GLY A 12 -29.82 -8.24 7.14
C GLY A 12 -30.19 -8.20 5.65
N ALA A 13 -29.70 -7.23 4.87
CA ALA A 13 -29.94 -7.15 3.41
C ALA A 13 -29.33 -8.31 2.60
N GLY A 14 -28.40 -9.08 3.20
CA GLY A 14 -27.76 -10.23 2.54
C GLY A 14 -26.49 -9.87 1.77
N LYS A 15 -25.77 -8.81 2.19
CA LYS A 15 -24.51 -8.36 1.60
C LYS A 15 -23.45 -9.45 1.53
N SER A 16 -23.12 -10.09 2.66
CA SER A 16 -22.13 -11.17 2.69
C SER A 16 -22.51 -12.32 1.75
N THR A 17 -23.77 -12.74 1.76
CA THR A 17 -24.29 -13.77 0.83
C THR A 17 -24.16 -13.35 -0.63
N PHE A 18 -24.45 -12.08 -0.95
CA PHE A 18 -24.28 -11.54 -2.29
C PHE A 18 -22.81 -11.56 -2.71
N ILE A 19 -21.91 -11.07 -1.85
CA ILE A 19 -20.47 -11.01 -2.10
C ILE A 19 -19.93 -12.41 -2.38
N TRP A 20 -20.25 -13.36 -1.51
CA TRP A 20 -19.84 -14.76 -1.65
C TRP A 20 -20.33 -15.37 -2.97
N LYS A 21 -21.58 -15.17 -3.36
CA LYS A 21 -22.11 -15.74 -4.62
C LYS A 21 -21.52 -15.08 -5.88
N ARG A 22 -21.16 -13.80 -5.82
CA ARG A 22 -20.78 -13.01 -6.99
C ARG A 22 -19.28 -12.91 -7.20
N TYR A 23 -18.48 -12.91 -6.14
CA TYR A 23 -17.06 -12.58 -6.22
C TYR A 23 -16.14 -13.67 -5.65
N PHE A 24 -16.62 -14.55 -4.77
CA PHE A 24 -15.79 -15.60 -4.20
C PHE A 24 -15.31 -16.62 -5.25
N ASP A 25 -14.06 -17.07 -5.10
CA ASP A 25 -13.40 -18.11 -5.92
C ASP A 25 -13.36 -17.82 -7.44
N ARG A 26 -13.35 -16.55 -7.83
CA ARG A 26 -13.26 -16.15 -9.26
C ARG A 26 -11.87 -15.70 -9.70
N GLY A 27 -10.86 -15.78 -8.84
CA GLY A 27 -9.46 -15.39 -9.11
C GLY A 27 -9.21 -13.88 -9.31
N LYS A 28 -10.20 -13.15 -9.81
CA LYS A 28 -10.16 -11.71 -10.14
C LYS A 28 -10.40 -10.79 -8.93
N TYR A 29 -11.05 -11.30 -7.87
CA TYR A 29 -11.50 -10.47 -6.75
C TYR A 29 -10.75 -10.83 -5.48
N TYR A 30 -10.48 -9.82 -4.66
CA TYR A 30 -10.09 -9.98 -3.26
C TYR A 30 -11.16 -9.36 -2.37
N ILE A 31 -11.75 -10.18 -1.52
CA ILE A 31 -12.84 -9.76 -0.63
C ILE A 31 -12.23 -9.31 0.69
N LEU A 32 -12.51 -8.08 1.10
CA LEU A 32 -12.18 -7.57 2.42
C LEU A 32 -13.26 -8.01 3.42
N ASP A 33 -13.00 -9.11 4.13
CA ASP A 33 -13.89 -9.68 5.12
C ASP A 33 -13.13 -9.93 6.44
N MET A 34 -13.21 -8.97 7.35
CA MET A 34 -12.55 -9.06 8.66
C MET A 34 -13.14 -10.16 9.54
N ALA A 35 -14.45 -10.42 9.43
CA ALA A 35 -15.10 -11.50 10.18
C ALA A 35 -14.57 -12.86 9.73
N ALA A 36 -14.46 -13.09 8.42
CA ALA A 36 -13.85 -14.30 7.90
C ALA A 36 -12.37 -14.42 8.30
N GLU A 37 -11.60 -13.34 8.28
CA GLU A 37 -10.20 -13.37 8.72
C GLU A 37 -10.07 -13.66 10.23
N SER A 38 -10.95 -13.12 11.07
CA SER A 38 -11.01 -13.43 12.50
C SER A 38 -11.34 -14.90 12.74
N MET A 39 -12.40 -15.41 12.11
CA MET A 39 -12.80 -16.82 12.19
C MET A 39 -11.68 -17.75 11.72
N ARG A 40 -10.99 -17.39 10.64
CA ARG A 40 -9.87 -18.19 10.09
C ARG A 40 -8.67 -18.24 11.03
N ARG A 41 -8.37 -17.15 11.74
CA ARG A 41 -7.16 -17.04 12.58
C ARG A 41 -7.38 -17.48 14.02
N PHE A 42 -8.54 -17.19 14.58
CA PHE A 42 -8.83 -17.34 16.01
C PHE A 42 -9.98 -18.30 16.29
N GLY A 43 -10.79 -18.66 15.28
CA GLY A 43 -11.94 -19.53 15.43
C GLY A 43 -13.20 -18.85 15.96
N ASP A 44 -13.14 -17.54 16.22
CA ASP A 44 -14.23 -16.73 16.76
C ASP A 44 -14.17 -15.27 16.26
N LEU A 45 -15.17 -14.48 16.67
CA LEU A 45 -15.30 -13.05 16.36
C LEU A 45 -14.95 -12.15 17.55
N GLU A 46 -14.50 -12.72 18.68
CA GLU A 46 -14.18 -11.94 19.89
C GLU A 46 -13.13 -10.85 19.66
N PRO A 47 -12.06 -11.07 18.85
CA PRO A 47 -11.10 -10.03 18.53
C PRO A 47 -11.71 -8.77 17.90
N LEU A 48 -12.82 -8.90 17.17
CA LEU A 48 -13.47 -7.77 16.51
C LEU A 48 -14.40 -6.98 17.46
N LYS A 49 -14.69 -7.55 18.64
CA LYS A 49 -15.49 -6.91 19.69
C LYS A 49 -14.65 -6.13 20.70
N ASP A 50 -13.32 -6.22 20.62
CA ASP A 50 -12.41 -5.54 21.53
C ASP A 50 -12.30 -4.05 21.18
N GLU A 51 -13.01 -3.21 21.94
CA GLU A 51 -13.04 -1.75 21.78
C GLU A 51 -11.68 -1.07 22.01
N ASN A 52 -10.75 -1.72 22.72
CA ASN A 52 -9.43 -1.14 23.03
C ASN A 52 -8.36 -1.46 21.98
N TYR A 53 -8.73 -2.01 20.83
CA TYR A 53 -7.78 -2.40 19.77
C TYR A 53 -6.65 -3.30 20.30
N GLY A 54 -6.99 -4.37 21.03
CA GLY A 54 -6.01 -5.35 21.48
C GLY A 54 -5.21 -5.96 20.32
N GLU A 55 -4.07 -6.58 20.63
CA GLU A 55 -3.10 -7.11 19.65
C GLU A 55 -3.74 -7.98 18.56
N LYS A 56 -4.78 -8.76 18.91
CA LYS A 56 -5.48 -9.63 17.96
C LYS A 56 -6.25 -8.83 16.90
N ARG A 57 -6.95 -7.75 17.29
CA ARG A 57 -7.71 -6.89 16.38
C ARG A 57 -6.77 -6.17 15.41
N LEU A 58 -5.72 -5.53 15.93
CA LEU A 58 -4.68 -4.89 15.13
C LEU A 58 -4.01 -5.86 14.17
N SER A 59 -3.76 -7.10 14.60
CA SER A 59 -3.20 -8.13 13.74
C SER A 59 -4.12 -8.50 12.57
N ILE A 60 -5.45 -8.46 12.74
CA ILE A 60 -6.40 -8.67 11.64
C ILE A 60 -6.30 -7.50 10.66
N ILE A 61 -6.37 -6.26 11.16
CA ILE A 61 -6.31 -5.04 10.34
C ILE A 61 -5.04 -5.01 9.51
N ASN A 62 -3.86 -5.13 10.13
CA ASN A 62 -2.57 -5.12 9.43
C ASN A 62 -2.51 -6.21 8.35
N LYS A 63 -3.02 -7.41 8.67
CA LYS A 63 -3.02 -8.50 7.69
C LYS A 63 -3.93 -8.23 6.49
N MET A 64 -5.06 -7.58 6.73
CA MET A 64 -6.00 -7.19 5.68
C MET A 64 -5.40 -6.10 4.78
N VAL A 65 -4.68 -5.15 5.37
CA VAL A 65 -3.93 -4.13 4.63
C VAL A 65 -2.90 -4.78 3.70
N ASP A 66 -2.01 -5.63 4.25
CA ASP A 66 -0.98 -6.32 3.47
C ASP A 66 -1.59 -7.08 2.27
N LYS A 67 -2.58 -7.94 2.56
CA LYS A 67 -3.21 -8.76 1.54
C LYS A 67 -3.96 -7.93 0.50
N GLY A 68 -4.59 -6.83 0.92
CA GLY A 68 -5.30 -5.91 0.03
C GLY A 68 -4.34 -5.24 -0.96
N ILE A 69 -3.20 -4.76 -0.48
CA ILE A 69 -2.14 -4.17 -1.32
C ILE A 69 -1.60 -5.19 -2.32
N PHE A 70 -1.23 -6.40 -1.86
CA PHE A 70 -0.73 -7.43 -2.78
C PHE A 70 -1.78 -7.84 -3.81
N ALA A 71 -3.05 -7.92 -3.42
CA ALA A 71 -4.13 -8.18 -4.37
C ALA A 71 -4.23 -7.09 -5.45
N LEU A 72 -4.05 -5.82 -5.09
CA LEU A 72 -4.02 -4.73 -6.07
C LEU A 72 -2.83 -4.86 -7.03
N PHE A 73 -1.63 -5.19 -6.55
CA PHE A 73 -0.46 -5.44 -7.40
C PHE A 73 -0.64 -6.66 -8.31
N ASP A 74 -1.32 -7.70 -7.84
CA ASP A 74 -1.71 -8.86 -8.64
C ASP A 74 -2.78 -8.55 -9.70
N GLY A 75 -3.25 -7.30 -9.79
CA GLY A 75 -4.28 -6.88 -10.75
C GLY A 75 -5.71 -7.26 -10.36
N LYS A 76 -5.96 -7.57 -9.07
CA LYS A 76 -7.30 -7.94 -8.57
C LYS A 76 -8.13 -6.71 -8.22
N ASP A 77 -9.45 -6.87 -8.32
CA ASP A 77 -10.43 -5.91 -7.83
C ASP A 77 -10.68 -6.14 -6.33
N LEU A 78 -10.79 -5.06 -5.55
CA LEU A 78 -11.17 -5.13 -4.14
C LEU A 78 -12.69 -5.13 -3.99
N VAL A 79 -13.22 -6.01 -3.16
CA VAL A 79 -14.65 -6.07 -2.82
C VAL A 79 -14.81 -5.83 -1.34
N VAL A 80 -15.56 -4.78 -0.99
CA VAL A 80 -15.73 -4.30 0.38
C VAL A 80 -17.18 -4.48 0.78
N GLU A 81 -17.43 -5.21 1.86
CA GLU A 81 -18.73 -5.12 2.53
C GLU A 81 -18.79 -3.80 3.31
N TYR A 82 -19.70 -2.93 2.91
CA TYR A 82 -19.84 -1.58 3.45
C TYR A 82 -21.22 -1.40 4.08
N ASN A 83 -21.30 -0.61 5.15
CA ASN A 83 -22.57 -0.15 5.71
C ASN A 83 -22.55 1.38 5.63
N ILE A 84 -23.45 1.97 4.84
CA ILE A 84 -23.63 3.42 4.89
C ILE A 84 -24.37 3.72 6.19
N ILE A 85 -23.65 4.18 7.21
CA ILE A 85 -24.23 4.80 8.40
C ILE A 85 -24.29 6.31 8.13
N GLY A 86 -25.39 6.96 8.51
CA GLY A 86 -25.77 8.28 8.01
C GLY A 86 -24.84 9.43 8.32
N GLU A 87 -23.85 9.26 9.21
CA GLU A 87 -22.94 10.31 9.66
C GLU A 87 -21.60 10.32 8.91
N ASP A 88 -21.24 9.23 8.21
CA ASP A 88 -19.90 9.03 7.66
C ASP A 88 -19.82 9.20 6.13
N GLN A 89 -20.76 9.96 5.55
CA GLN A 89 -20.82 10.17 4.10
C GLN A 89 -19.61 10.94 3.58
N ASP A 90 -19.11 11.91 4.34
CA ASP A 90 -17.98 12.74 3.93
C ASP A 90 -16.69 11.91 3.86
N GLU A 91 -16.39 11.10 4.88
CA GLU A 91 -15.23 10.20 4.89
C GLU A 91 -15.29 9.18 3.74
N PHE A 92 -16.47 8.64 3.45
CA PHE A 92 -16.66 7.76 2.30
C PHE A 92 -16.40 8.46 0.97
N LEU A 93 -16.87 9.70 0.81
CA LEU A 93 -16.64 10.48 -0.40
C LEU A 93 -15.16 10.82 -0.59
N ASP A 94 -14.45 11.18 0.48
CA ASP A 94 -13.01 11.43 0.45
C ASP A 94 -12.23 10.18 0.05
N LEU A 95 -12.62 9.02 0.57
CA LEU A 95 -12.03 7.74 0.19
C LEU A 95 -12.27 7.40 -1.28
N LEU A 96 -13.46 7.68 -1.81
CA LEU A 96 -13.75 7.52 -3.24
C LEU A 96 -12.91 8.47 -4.10
N GLN A 97 -12.74 9.72 -3.67
CA GLN A 97 -11.89 10.69 -4.38
C GLN A 97 -10.43 10.23 -4.40
N LYS A 98 -9.89 9.81 -3.24
CA LYS A 98 -8.52 9.25 -3.12
C LYS A 98 -8.33 8.05 -4.05
N ALA A 99 -9.27 7.10 -4.05
CA ALA A 99 -9.21 5.94 -4.95
C ALA A 99 -9.24 6.34 -6.43
N ASN A 100 -10.13 7.25 -6.83
CA ASN A 100 -10.23 7.71 -8.21
C ASN A 100 -8.97 8.47 -8.67
N GLN A 101 -8.36 9.29 -7.80
CA GLN A 101 -7.10 9.99 -8.09
C GLN A 101 -5.93 9.01 -8.32
N LEU A 102 -5.95 7.86 -7.63
CA LEU A 102 -4.98 6.77 -7.83
C LEU A 102 -5.28 5.90 -9.06
N GLY A 103 -6.29 6.25 -9.85
CA GLY A 103 -6.63 5.55 -11.09
C GLY A 103 -7.50 4.31 -10.91
N PHE A 104 -8.10 4.11 -9.73
CA PHE A 104 -9.07 3.04 -9.52
C PHE A 104 -10.44 3.42 -10.06
N ARG A 105 -11.14 2.43 -10.60
CA ARG A 105 -12.58 2.56 -10.81
C ARG A 105 -13.31 2.26 -9.50
N THR A 106 -14.20 3.13 -9.07
CA THR A 106 -15.07 2.88 -7.92
C THR A 106 -16.47 2.45 -8.36
N GLU A 107 -17.06 1.46 -7.67
CA GLU A 107 -18.41 0.98 -7.91
C GLU A 107 -19.16 0.83 -6.58
N LEU A 108 -20.40 1.32 -6.51
CA LEU A 108 -21.28 1.15 -5.36
C LEU A 108 -22.50 0.31 -5.74
N ILE A 109 -22.69 -0.81 -5.04
CA ILE A 109 -23.82 -1.71 -5.19
C ILE A 109 -24.66 -1.61 -3.92
N SER A 110 -25.87 -1.07 -4.03
CA SER A 110 -26.80 -0.96 -2.90
C SER A 110 -27.84 -2.08 -2.96
N LEU A 111 -27.89 -2.89 -1.90
CA LEU A 111 -28.89 -3.93 -1.70
C LEU A 111 -30.03 -3.38 -0.84
N ALA A 112 -31.22 -3.34 -1.42
CA ALA A 112 -32.44 -2.93 -0.75
C ALA A 112 -33.29 -4.16 -0.36
N VAL A 113 -33.85 -4.11 0.85
CA VAL A 113 -34.84 -5.06 1.33
C VAL A 113 -35.77 -4.34 2.32
N GLU A 114 -37.01 -4.79 2.43
CA GLU A 114 -37.92 -4.32 3.48
C GLU A 114 -37.35 -4.56 4.88
N LEU A 115 -37.49 -3.57 5.77
CA LEU A 115 -36.92 -3.61 7.13
C LEU A 115 -37.39 -4.83 7.91
N GLU A 116 -38.67 -5.20 7.79
CA GLU A 116 -39.25 -6.37 8.46
C GLU A 116 -38.56 -7.67 8.05
N GLU A 117 -38.24 -7.83 6.77
CA GLU A 117 -37.56 -9.00 6.23
C GLU A 117 -36.08 -9.02 6.64
N ALA A 118 -35.43 -7.85 6.70
CA ALA A 118 -34.06 -7.72 7.19
C ALA A 118 -33.94 -8.15 8.66
N GLU A 119 -34.86 -7.67 9.50
CA GLU A 119 -34.94 -8.04 10.92
C GLU A 119 -35.27 -9.52 11.12
N ARG A 120 -36.17 -10.07 10.29
CA ARG A 120 -36.46 -11.52 10.31
C ARG A 120 -35.20 -12.34 10.02
N ARG A 121 -34.38 -11.94 9.04
CA ARG A 121 -33.13 -12.63 8.69
C ARG A 121 -32.08 -12.52 9.80
N LYS A 122 -31.94 -11.35 10.42
CA LYS A 122 -31.06 -11.15 11.58
C LYS A 122 -31.43 -12.10 12.72
N LYS A 123 -32.72 -12.18 13.05
CA LYS A 123 -33.23 -13.09 14.10
C LYS A 123 -32.97 -14.57 13.77
N LEU A 124 -33.11 -14.97 12.50
CA LEU A 124 -32.82 -16.34 12.08
C LEU A 124 -31.33 -16.70 12.11
N ALA A 125 -30.46 -15.75 11.82
CA ALA A 125 -29.01 -15.96 11.86
C ALA A 125 -28.47 -16.08 13.29
N GLY A 126 -29.18 -15.54 14.29
CA GLY A 126 -28.82 -15.68 15.71
C GLY A 126 -27.42 -15.16 16.00
N GLU A 127 -26.63 -15.91 16.78
CA GLU A 127 -25.25 -15.54 17.15
C GLU A 127 -24.26 -15.55 15.97
N ALA A 128 -24.63 -16.15 14.83
CA ALA A 128 -23.83 -16.11 13.61
C ALA A 128 -23.96 -14.76 12.88
N TYR A 129 -24.89 -13.89 13.29
CA TYR A 129 -25.02 -12.55 12.76
C TYR A 129 -24.13 -11.58 13.54
N PHE A 130 -23.11 -11.04 12.89
CA PHE A 130 -22.24 -10.02 13.47
C PHE A 130 -22.44 -8.68 12.76
N PHE A 131 -22.81 -7.67 13.52
CA PHE A 131 -22.81 -6.27 13.10
C PHE A 131 -22.27 -5.45 14.26
N SER A 132 -21.26 -4.64 13.98
CA SER A 132 -20.64 -3.70 14.91
C SER A 132 -20.36 -2.43 14.10
N GLU A 133 -20.64 -1.26 14.68
CA GLU A 133 -20.34 0.03 14.06
C GLU A 133 -18.82 0.23 13.98
N GLU A 134 -18.10 -0.31 14.96
CA GLU A 134 -16.64 -0.30 15.03
C GLU A 134 -15.99 -1.04 13.87
N LEU A 135 -16.63 -2.08 13.31
CA LEU A 135 -16.15 -2.74 12.09
C LEU A 135 -16.16 -1.81 10.87
N VAL A 136 -17.06 -0.84 10.81
CA VAL A 136 -17.11 0.11 9.69
C VAL A 136 -15.86 0.99 9.74
N SER A 137 -15.53 1.49 10.94
CA SER A 137 -14.31 2.27 11.17
C SER A 137 -13.03 1.47 10.89
N ASP A 138 -12.96 0.21 11.35
CA ASP A 138 -11.83 -0.67 11.03
C ASP A 138 -11.67 -0.86 9.52
N MET A 139 -12.77 -1.05 8.80
CA MET A 139 -12.75 -1.22 7.36
C MET A 139 -12.29 0.03 6.62
N TRP A 140 -12.64 1.23 7.11
CA TRP A 140 -12.06 2.47 6.59
C TRP A 140 -10.57 2.55 6.84
N MET A 141 -10.12 2.27 8.06
CA MET A 141 -8.70 2.28 8.38
C MET A 141 -7.93 1.29 7.50
N VAL A 142 -8.49 0.10 7.23
CA VAL A 142 -7.89 -0.87 6.30
C VAL A 142 -7.81 -0.30 4.88
N LEU A 143 -8.89 0.27 4.35
CA LEU A 143 -8.92 0.80 2.99
C LEU A 143 -8.01 2.01 2.81
N GLU A 144 -8.00 2.93 3.78
CA GLU A 144 -7.14 4.10 3.76
C GLU A 144 -5.67 3.69 3.73
N ASN A 145 -5.25 2.81 4.64
CA ASN A 145 -3.89 2.28 4.66
C ASN A 145 -3.54 1.53 3.36
N ILE A 146 -4.48 0.80 2.75
CA ILE A 146 -4.25 0.17 1.44
C ILE A 146 -3.98 1.24 0.37
N LEU A 147 -4.81 2.27 0.29
CA LEU A 147 -4.68 3.33 -0.72
C LEU A 147 -3.41 4.16 -0.51
N GLU A 148 -3.03 4.45 0.73
CA GLU A 148 -1.80 5.16 1.06
C GLU A 148 -0.56 4.36 0.71
N ASN A 149 -0.52 3.10 1.11
CA ASN A 149 0.59 2.22 0.75
C ASN A 149 0.65 2.01 -0.77
N TYR A 150 -0.49 1.88 -1.44
CA TYR A 150 -0.53 1.77 -2.90
C TYR A 150 -0.03 3.05 -3.57
N HIS A 151 -0.43 4.23 -3.09
CA HIS A 151 0.08 5.52 -3.57
C HIS A 151 1.59 5.63 -3.39
N LEU A 152 2.08 5.33 -2.18
CA LEU A 152 3.51 5.34 -1.88
C LEU A 152 4.28 4.43 -2.82
N ASN A 153 3.75 3.24 -3.12
CA ASN A 153 4.44 2.25 -3.95
C ASN A 153 4.32 2.52 -5.47
N ILE A 154 3.20 3.03 -6.00
CA ILE A 154 3.14 3.43 -7.42
C ILE A 154 4.08 4.60 -7.69
N GLN A 155 4.26 5.49 -6.71
CA GLN A 155 5.15 6.62 -6.86
C GLN A 155 6.62 6.22 -6.87
N LEU A 156 6.99 4.96 -6.60
CA LEU A 156 8.37 4.49 -6.63
C LEU A 156 8.71 3.91 -8.01
N GLU A 157 9.49 4.66 -8.77
CA GLU A 157 10.12 4.16 -10.00
C GLU A 157 11.57 3.76 -9.68
N GLU A 158 11.91 2.48 -9.84
CA GLU A 158 13.31 2.04 -9.79
C GLU A 158 14.06 2.63 -10.98
N ILE A 159 15.04 3.49 -10.69
CA ILE A 159 15.84 4.18 -11.69
C ILE A 159 17.05 3.32 -12.07
N ALA A 160 17.68 2.71 -11.07
CA ALA A 160 18.86 1.88 -11.27
C ALA A 160 19.01 0.89 -10.13
N SER A 161 19.63 -0.25 -10.43
CA SER A 161 20.09 -1.19 -9.43
C SER A 161 21.54 -1.55 -9.65
N PHE A 162 22.26 -1.63 -8.55
CA PHE A 162 23.66 -2.01 -8.49
C PHE A 162 23.83 -3.19 -7.55
N LYS A 163 24.82 -4.03 -7.81
CA LYS A 163 25.36 -5.00 -6.87
C LYS A 163 26.61 -4.40 -6.23
N TRP A 164 26.65 -4.35 -4.91
CA TRP A 164 27.84 -3.99 -4.15
C TRP A 164 28.20 -5.16 -3.25
N GLN A 165 29.37 -5.77 -3.48
CA GLN A 165 29.75 -7.01 -2.81
C GLN A 165 28.65 -8.09 -2.92
N ASN A 166 27.99 -8.43 -1.80
CA ASN A 166 26.91 -9.42 -1.71
C ASN A 166 25.52 -8.81 -1.49
N VAL A 167 25.38 -7.48 -1.54
CA VAL A 167 24.09 -6.79 -1.36
C VAL A 167 23.71 -6.03 -2.62
N LYS A 168 22.40 -5.91 -2.84
CA LYS A 168 21.82 -5.13 -3.93
C LYS A 168 21.50 -3.74 -3.38
N VAL A 169 21.94 -2.71 -4.09
CA VAL A 169 21.58 -1.32 -3.81
C VAL A 169 20.69 -0.83 -4.94
N GLN A 170 19.55 -0.23 -4.61
CA GLN A 170 18.55 0.21 -5.58
C GLN A 170 18.30 1.71 -5.41
N LEU A 171 18.35 2.45 -6.52
CA LEU A 171 18.06 3.87 -6.59
C LEU A 171 16.64 4.06 -7.11
N PHE A 172 15.86 4.87 -6.41
CA PHE A 172 14.46 5.14 -6.71
C PHE A 172 14.21 6.62 -6.96
N LYS A 173 13.18 6.86 -7.76
CA LYS A 173 12.51 8.13 -7.99
C LYS A 173 11.17 8.06 -7.28
N LYS A 174 10.81 9.13 -6.58
CA LYS A 174 9.51 9.29 -5.97
C LYS A 174 8.91 10.64 -6.32
N GLN A 175 7.68 10.61 -6.82
CA GLN A 175 6.88 11.83 -6.92
C GLN A 175 6.37 12.21 -5.53
N ALA A 176 6.72 13.39 -5.03
CA ALA A 176 6.29 13.94 -3.74
C ALA A 176 5.59 15.29 -3.98
N GLY A 177 4.27 15.26 -4.18
CA GLY A 177 3.52 16.45 -4.58
C GLY A 177 3.91 16.93 -5.98
N GLU A 178 4.28 18.20 -6.11
CA GLU A 178 4.80 18.79 -7.37
C GLU A 178 6.29 18.47 -7.61
N GLU A 179 6.98 17.95 -6.60
CA GLU A 179 8.43 17.74 -6.64
C GLU A 179 8.78 16.26 -6.86
N CYS A 180 9.92 16.02 -7.50
CA CYS A 180 10.46 14.69 -7.71
C CYS A 180 11.69 14.51 -6.81
N VAL A 181 11.63 13.56 -5.90
CA VAL A 181 12.73 13.24 -4.98
C VAL A 181 13.35 11.89 -5.31
N TYR A 182 14.56 11.69 -4.84
CA TYR A 182 15.40 10.54 -5.15
C TYR A 182 15.96 9.94 -3.87
N PHE A 183 16.09 8.63 -3.79
CA PHE A 183 16.68 7.95 -2.63
C PHE A 183 17.23 6.59 -3.03
N PHE A 184 18.06 5.98 -2.19
CA PHE A 184 18.58 4.63 -2.43
C PHE A 184 18.39 3.73 -1.21
N LEU A 185 18.23 2.43 -1.47
CA LEU A 185 18.01 1.37 -0.49
C LEU A 185 19.07 0.29 -0.64
N GLU A 186 19.52 -0.28 0.47
CA GLU A 186 20.20 -1.57 0.47
C GLU A 186 19.21 -2.70 0.75
N GLU A 187 19.28 -3.77 -0.05
CA GLU A 187 18.44 -4.95 0.12
C GLU A 187 18.67 -5.59 1.48
N GLY A 188 17.64 -5.58 2.33
CA GLY A 188 17.68 -6.14 3.68
C GLY A 188 17.87 -5.09 4.80
N GLU A 189 18.05 -3.80 4.48
CA GLU A 189 18.02 -2.74 5.50
C GLU A 189 16.56 -2.42 5.91
N HIS A 190 16.36 -2.16 7.19
CA HIS A 190 15.10 -1.68 7.76
C HIS A 190 15.21 -0.18 8.02
N TYR A 191 14.20 0.59 7.62
CA TYR A 191 14.15 2.03 7.84
C TYR A 191 12.87 2.44 8.58
N LEU A 192 12.98 3.41 9.47
CA LEU A 192 11.89 3.96 10.29
C LEU A 192 11.03 4.99 9.55
N GLY A 193 11.47 5.48 8.39
CA GLY A 193 10.75 6.46 7.58
C GLY A 193 11.65 7.28 6.67
N PHE A 194 11.09 8.31 6.02
CA PHE A 194 11.81 9.22 5.12
C PHE A 194 12.13 10.56 5.80
N LYS A 195 13.27 11.18 5.46
CA LYS A 195 13.66 12.53 5.91
C LYS A 195 14.32 13.30 4.78
N SER A 196 14.03 14.60 4.66
CA SER A 196 14.71 15.47 3.68
C SER A 196 16.18 15.63 4.05
N ILE A 197 17.05 15.73 3.04
CA ILE A 197 18.46 16.09 3.26
C ILE A 197 18.64 17.50 3.82
N GLU A 198 17.66 18.39 3.69
CA GLU A 198 17.71 19.73 4.27
C GLU A 198 17.52 19.69 5.80
N ASP A 199 16.64 18.80 6.29
CA ASP A 199 16.38 18.56 7.71
C ASP A 199 17.52 17.79 8.40
N TYR A 200 18.44 17.22 7.61
CA TYR A 200 19.57 16.42 8.08
C TYR A 200 20.67 17.26 8.74
N GLN A 201 20.76 18.57 8.48
CA GLN A 201 21.88 19.38 8.98
C GLN A 201 21.97 19.47 10.53
N ASN A 202 20.99 18.95 11.28
CA ASN A 202 20.87 19.17 12.73
C ASN A 202 20.72 17.91 13.61
N GLU A 203 20.71 16.66 13.10
CA GLU A 203 20.45 15.46 13.93
C GLU A 203 21.25 14.20 13.53
N GLU A 204 21.45 13.26 14.47
CA GLU A 204 22.04 11.94 14.20
C GLU A 204 21.12 11.11 13.28
N LEU A 205 21.75 10.35 12.37
CA LEU A 205 21.13 9.73 11.19
C LEU A 205 19.95 8.77 11.49
N GLY A 206 19.94 8.14 12.66
CA GLY A 206 18.99 7.07 13.00
C GLY A 206 18.86 6.01 11.90
N ASP A 207 17.76 5.26 11.91
CA ASP A 207 17.42 4.31 10.84
C ASP A 207 16.53 4.98 9.78
N HIS A 208 16.76 6.25 9.42
CA HIS A 208 15.93 6.98 8.46
C HIS A 208 16.52 6.99 7.04
N MET A 209 15.64 7.00 6.05
CA MET A 209 15.98 7.08 4.64
C MET A 209 16.02 8.52 4.16
N LEU A 210 17.12 8.92 3.52
CA LEU A 210 17.33 10.30 3.07
C LEU A 210 16.73 10.53 1.68
N LEU A 211 15.95 11.60 1.56
CA LEU A 211 15.38 12.10 0.31
C LEU A 211 16.25 13.22 -0.25
N TYR A 212 16.65 13.06 -1.52
CA TYR A 212 17.45 14.02 -2.27
C TYR A 212 16.57 14.72 -3.31
N PRO A 213 16.73 16.04 -3.52
CA PRO A 213 15.93 16.81 -4.48
C PRO A 213 16.31 16.55 -5.94
N ASN A 214 17.47 15.91 -6.20
CA ASN A 214 17.86 15.53 -7.55
C ASN A 214 18.62 14.20 -7.57
N CYS A 215 18.57 13.54 -8.73
CA CYS A 215 19.14 12.22 -8.95
C CYS A 215 20.67 12.21 -8.82
N GLY A 216 21.33 13.30 -9.21
CA GLY A 216 22.79 13.44 -9.15
C GLY A 216 23.31 13.43 -7.71
N ASP A 217 22.60 14.09 -6.79
CA ASP A 217 22.94 14.13 -5.37
C ASP A 217 22.72 12.78 -4.71
N ALA A 218 21.61 12.10 -5.02
CA ALA A 218 21.37 10.74 -4.54
C ALA A 218 22.44 9.76 -5.01
N LEU A 219 22.81 9.83 -6.30
CA LEU A 219 23.90 9.04 -6.88
C LEU A 219 25.24 9.35 -6.21
N HIS A 220 25.55 10.64 -6.00
CA HIS A 220 26.79 11.05 -5.34
C HIS A 220 26.87 10.51 -3.92
N ALA A 221 25.79 10.61 -3.15
CA ALA A 221 25.71 10.14 -1.78
C ALA A 221 25.82 8.61 -1.71
N MET A 222 25.13 7.88 -2.58
CA MET A 222 25.22 6.43 -2.71
C MET A 222 26.67 6.00 -3.01
N MET A 223 27.29 6.59 -4.03
CA MET A 223 28.66 6.26 -4.42
C MET A 223 29.67 6.61 -3.33
N SER A 224 29.43 7.69 -2.58
CA SER A 224 30.28 8.08 -1.45
C SER A 224 30.13 7.13 -0.25
N ARG A 225 28.92 6.61 0.00
CA ARG A 225 28.65 5.66 1.12
C ARG A 225 29.31 4.31 0.88
N TYR A 226 29.21 3.79 -0.33
CA TYR A 226 29.60 2.40 -0.63
C TYR A 226 30.95 2.29 -1.35
N GLY A 227 31.49 3.38 -1.87
CA GLY A 227 32.73 3.39 -2.62
C GLY A 227 32.52 3.00 -4.08
N PHE A 228 33.00 3.87 -4.97
CA PHE A 228 32.71 3.84 -6.39
C PHE A 228 33.18 2.54 -7.09
N GLU A 229 34.40 2.06 -6.80
CA GLU A 229 35.02 0.93 -7.49
C GLU A 229 34.35 -0.44 -7.27
N ASN A 230 33.39 -0.54 -6.35
CA ASN A 230 32.86 -1.82 -5.88
C ASN A 230 31.44 -2.13 -6.39
N PHE A 231 30.87 -1.26 -7.22
CA PHE A 231 29.53 -1.46 -7.78
C PHE A 231 29.56 -2.17 -9.12
N PHE A 232 28.54 -3.00 -9.37
CA PHE A 232 28.22 -3.56 -10.68
C PHE A 232 26.79 -3.17 -11.04
N LEU A 233 26.59 -2.48 -12.16
CA LEU A 233 25.24 -2.11 -12.60
C LEU A 233 24.47 -3.36 -13.04
N LEU A 234 23.26 -3.54 -12.52
CA LEU A 234 22.35 -4.64 -12.83
C LEU A 234 21.22 -4.20 -13.77
N SER A 235 20.61 -3.06 -13.48
CA SER A 235 19.51 -2.48 -14.24
C SER A 235 19.60 -0.96 -14.20
N MET A 236 19.07 -0.30 -15.22
CA MET A 236 18.99 1.15 -15.31
C MET A 236 17.87 1.57 -16.27
N SER A 237 17.13 2.62 -15.93
CA SER A 237 16.19 3.29 -16.81
C SER A 237 16.91 4.18 -17.83
N GLU A 238 16.33 4.34 -19.03
CA GLU A 238 16.93 5.18 -20.08
C GLU A 238 17.09 6.65 -19.66
N GLU A 239 16.19 7.15 -18.81
CA GLU A 239 16.26 8.53 -18.30
C GLU A 239 17.46 8.76 -17.37
N PHE A 240 18.02 7.71 -16.77
CA PHE A 240 19.15 7.82 -15.85
C PHE A 240 20.51 7.81 -16.54
N LYS A 241 20.60 7.25 -17.75
CA LYS A 241 21.85 7.16 -18.52
C LYS A 241 22.61 8.49 -18.58
N PRO A 242 21.98 9.63 -18.94
CA PRO A 242 22.69 10.90 -19.03
C PRO A 242 23.19 11.41 -17.68
N VAL A 243 22.44 11.16 -16.60
CA VAL A 243 22.83 11.55 -15.23
C VAL A 243 24.06 10.77 -14.80
N LEU A 244 24.03 9.46 -15.02
CA LEU A 244 25.17 8.59 -14.74
C LEU A 244 26.37 9.03 -15.59
N GLU A 245 26.27 9.13 -16.91
CA GLU A 245 27.34 9.59 -17.81
C GLU A 245 27.94 10.94 -17.37
N GLN A 246 27.09 11.91 -17.01
CA GLN A 246 27.54 13.20 -16.53
C GLN A 246 28.30 13.09 -15.20
N TYR A 247 27.81 12.29 -14.25
CA TYR A 247 28.48 12.04 -13.00
C TYR A 247 29.85 11.37 -13.22
N LEU A 248 29.89 10.33 -14.05
CA LEU A 248 31.12 9.59 -14.38
C LEU A 248 32.14 10.47 -15.12
N SER A 249 31.70 11.34 -16.04
CA SER A 249 32.59 12.24 -16.80
C SER A 249 33.38 13.24 -15.92
N LYS A 250 32.85 13.55 -14.73
CA LYS A 250 33.49 14.42 -13.75
C LYS A 250 34.52 13.66 -12.89
N GLN A 251 34.46 12.33 -12.86
CA GLN A 251 35.39 11.46 -12.13
C GLN A 251 36.58 11.11 -13.04
N LYS A 252 37.66 11.90 -12.94
CA LYS A 252 38.79 11.94 -13.89
C LYS A 252 39.64 10.66 -14.01
N ASP A 253 39.39 9.59 -13.24
CA ASP A 253 40.47 8.63 -12.93
C ASP A 253 40.11 7.14 -12.87
N ILE A 254 39.23 6.63 -13.74
CA ILE A 254 38.91 5.18 -13.71
C ILE A 254 38.84 4.57 -15.12
N SER A 255 39.53 3.45 -15.35
CA SER A 255 39.59 2.74 -16.65
C SER A 255 38.43 1.77 -16.88
N LEU A 256 37.56 1.57 -15.88
CA LEU A 256 36.43 0.63 -15.88
C LEU A 256 35.17 1.16 -16.59
N TRP A 257 35.16 2.43 -17.02
CA TRP A 257 33.96 3.11 -17.55
C TRP A 257 33.32 2.48 -18.78
N LYS A 258 34.12 1.83 -19.62
CA LYS A 258 33.62 1.14 -20.83
C LYS A 258 32.78 -0.11 -20.50
N LEU A 259 32.81 -0.60 -19.26
CA LEU A 259 32.02 -1.76 -18.82
C LEU A 259 30.62 -1.38 -18.32
N PHE A 260 30.37 -0.12 -17.96
CA PHE A 260 29.08 0.34 -17.43
C PHE A 260 28.13 0.90 -18.51
N LEU A 261 28.67 1.32 -19.65
CA LEU A 261 27.94 1.98 -20.73
C LEU A 261 27.69 1.09 -21.97
N ASN A 262 28.19 -0.15 -21.95
CA ASN A 262 27.95 -1.17 -22.99
C ASN A 262 27.11 -2.31 -22.40
#